data_AF-A0A7X9HSC3-F1
#
_entry.id   AF-A0A7X9HSC3-F1
#
_cell.length_a   1.000
_cell.length_b   1.000
_cell.length_c   1.000
_cell.angle_alpha   90.00
_cell.angle_beta   90.00
_cell.angle_gamma   90.00
#
_symmetry.space_group_name_H-M   'P 1'
#
loop_
_entity.id
_entity.type
_entity.pdbx_description
1 polymer ?
#
loop_
_entity_poly.entity_id
_entity_poly.type
_entity_poly.pdbx_seq_one_letter_code
_entity_poly.pdbx_strand_id
1 'polypeptide(L)'
;MVAIELIYDLSLLVAIIVFSVFIDERFDRTELTGKIFQGLLFGAAAIIGMLDPFELEKGIFFDGRSIVISLCTLFFGSLSGLISLIPAFIYRIIIGGAGVYMGVGTTITSFIIGLYFNKKRKEGFAFSNTQLYLFGLLVHIAMLLLVLTLPTCKILPTFKNLTFTIIVIYPVISLMISKILLDHEEKKNSSKIIERNEKLFRTTLYSIGDAVITTDINGKVQHMNPIAEQLTGWKESDAKGLFLSEIYVVYNEDTNVRLLNPFDEI
;
A
#
# COMPACT_ATOMS: atom_id res chain seq x y z
N MET A 1 13.81 -30.02 2.50
CA MET A 1 14.25 -29.16 1.40
C MET A 1 13.13 -28.19 1.00
N VAL A 2 11.99 -28.67 0.47
CA VAL A 2 10.85 -27.82 0.06
C VAL A 2 10.43 -26.74 1.08
N ALA A 3 10.33 -27.08 2.37
CA ALA A 3 9.93 -26.12 3.40
C ALA A 3 10.97 -24.99 3.64
N ILE A 4 12.27 -25.28 3.53
CA ILE A 4 13.34 -24.28 3.72
C ILE A 4 13.33 -23.28 2.56
N GLU A 5 13.11 -23.78 1.36
CA GLU A 5 13.07 -22.95 0.15
C GLU A 5 11.82 -22.08 0.10
N LEU A 6 10.67 -22.61 0.54
CA LEU A 6 9.46 -21.81 0.76
C LEU A 6 9.68 -20.69 1.78
N ILE A 7 10.47 -20.94 2.82
CA ILE A 7 10.83 -19.91 3.82
C ILE A 7 11.72 -18.85 3.16
N TYR A 8 12.67 -19.24 2.30
CA TYR A 8 13.52 -18.29 1.59
C TYR A 8 12.72 -17.39 0.65
N ASP A 9 11.83 -17.97 -0.17
CA ASP A 9 10.92 -17.23 -1.04
C ASP A 9 10.02 -16.28 -0.25
N LEU A 10 9.46 -16.74 0.87
CA LEU A 10 8.64 -15.90 1.74
C LEU A 10 9.46 -14.76 2.36
N SER A 11 10.70 -15.04 2.79
CA SER A 11 11.60 -14.04 3.39
C SER A 11 11.99 -12.97 2.37
N LEU A 12 12.30 -13.38 1.14
CA LEU A 12 12.56 -12.48 0.03
C LEU A 12 11.33 -11.59 -0.24
N LEU A 13 10.14 -12.18 -0.35
CA LEU A 13 8.89 -11.44 -0.55
C LEU A 13 8.62 -10.43 0.58
N VAL A 14 8.81 -10.82 1.83
CA VAL A 14 8.67 -9.92 2.98
C VAL A 14 9.67 -8.77 2.92
N ALA A 15 10.94 -9.05 2.61
CA ALA A 15 11.96 -8.01 2.46
C ALA A 15 11.59 -6.99 1.38
N ILE A 16 11.12 -7.47 0.22
CA ILE A 16 10.68 -6.61 -0.89
C ILE A 16 9.52 -5.71 -0.47
N ILE A 17 8.57 -6.21 0.31
CA ILE A 17 7.46 -5.39 0.81
C ILE A 17 7.97 -4.26 1.68
N VAL A 18 8.90 -4.54 2.59
CA VAL A 18 9.48 -3.53 3.48
C VAL A 18 10.19 -2.44 2.66
N PHE A 19 11.01 -2.83 1.69
CA PHE A 19 11.65 -1.86 0.79
C PHE A 19 10.64 -1.11 -0.08
N SER A 20 9.59 -1.78 -0.56
CA SER A 20 8.53 -1.17 -1.38
C SER A 20 7.78 -0.10 -0.60
N VAL A 21 7.46 -0.37 0.67
CA VAL A 21 6.86 0.59 1.59
C VAL A 21 7.77 1.81 1.79
N PHE A 22 9.05 1.59 2.08
CA PHE A 22 10.02 2.68 2.25
C PHE A 22 10.16 3.55 0.99
N ILE A 23 10.20 2.92 -0.19
CA ILE A 23 10.22 3.65 -1.47
C ILE A 23 8.94 4.47 -1.63
N ASP A 24 7.76 3.91 -1.34
CA ASP A 24 6.50 4.63 -1.50
C ASP A 24 6.35 5.80 -0.51
N GLU A 25 6.92 5.70 0.69
CA GLU A 25 6.98 6.83 1.63
C GLU A 25 7.85 7.98 1.09
N ARG A 26 8.93 7.67 0.38
CA ARG A 26 9.87 8.68 -0.14
C ARG A 26 9.53 9.21 -1.54
N PHE A 27 9.02 8.35 -2.41
CA PHE A 27 8.70 8.62 -3.80
C PHE A 27 7.29 8.10 -4.08
N ASP A 28 6.34 9.00 -4.34
CA ASP A 28 4.93 8.62 -4.46
C ASP A 28 4.71 7.66 -5.63
N ARG A 29 4.03 6.53 -5.39
CA ARG A 29 3.70 5.51 -6.40
C ARG A 29 2.97 6.03 -7.64
N THR A 30 2.33 7.20 -7.57
CA THR A 30 1.66 7.81 -8.73
C THR A 30 2.63 8.52 -9.68
N GLU A 31 3.78 8.95 -9.16
CA GLU A 31 4.82 9.66 -9.92
C GLU A 31 5.68 8.71 -10.76
N LEU A 32 6.36 9.28 -11.76
CA LEU A 32 7.24 8.53 -12.64
C LEU A 32 8.43 7.91 -11.88
N THR A 33 9.03 8.68 -10.98
CA THR A 33 10.17 8.26 -10.14
C THR A 33 9.79 7.07 -9.26
N GLY A 34 8.67 7.16 -8.54
CA GLY A 34 8.14 6.08 -7.72
C GLY A 34 7.89 4.82 -8.53
N LYS A 35 7.24 4.93 -9.69
CA LYS A 35 7.01 3.79 -10.61
C LYS A 35 8.30 3.11 -11.05
N ILE A 36 9.33 3.88 -11.38
CA ILE A 36 10.62 3.32 -11.79
C ILE A 36 11.28 2.57 -10.63
N PHE A 37 11.37 3.16 -9.44
CA PHE A 37 11.99 2.51 -8.28
C PHE A 37 11.24 1.25 -7.85
N GLN A 38 9.91 1.25 -7.87
CA GLN A 38 9.11 0.05 -7.58
C GLN A 38 9.34 -1.03 -8.64
N GLY A 39 9.34 -0.66 -9.92
CA GLY A 39 9.62 -1.59 -11.01
C GLY A 39 11.01 -2.24 -10.89
N LEU A 40 12.04 -1.45 -10.56
CA LEU A 40 13.40 -1.94 -10.36
C LEU A 40 13.50 -2.88 -9.15
N LEU A 41 12.89 -2.52 -8.02
CA LEU A 41 12.89 -3.35 -6.82
C LEU A 41 12.25 -4.72 -7.08
N PHE A 42 11.06 -4.74 -7.67
CA PHE A 42 10.36 -5.98 -8.00
C PHE A 42 11.04 -6.73 -9.17
N GLY A 43 11.73 -6.04 -10.08
CA GLY A 43 12.56 -6.69 -11.11
C GLY A 43 13.77 -7.41 -10.50
N ALA A 44 14.49 -6.75 -9.60
CA ALA A 44 15.63 -7.32 -8.89
C ALA A 44 15.19 -8.53 -8.04
N ALA A 45 14.08 -8.40 -7.33
CA ALA A 45 13.43 -9.49 -6.61
C ALA A 45 13.18 -10.73 -7.47
N ALA A 46 12.58 -10.55 -8.65
CA ALA A 46 12.31 -11.65 -9.57
C ALA A 46 13.59 -12.31 -10.08
N ILE A 47 14.67 -11.53 -10.28
CA ILE A 47 15.98 -12.08 -10.65
C ILE A 47 16.62 -12.84 -9.48
N ILE A 48 16.55 -12.32 -8.25
CA ILE A 48 17.07 -12.98 -7.05
C ILE A 48 16.37 -14.32 -6.82
N GLY A 49 15.04 -14.37 -6.96
CA GLY A 49 14.30 -15.63 -6.90
C GLY A 49 14.72 -16.63 -8.00
N MET A 50 15.17 -16.14 -9.16
CA MET A 50 15.69 -16.99 -10.24
C MET A 50 17.16 -17.41 -10.06
N LEU A 51 17.93 -16.73 -9.20
CA LEU A 51 19.35 -17.03 -8.95
C LEU A 51 19.54 -18.26 -8.06
N ASP A 52 18.60 -18.49 -7.13
CA ASP A 52 18.57 -19.68 -6.28
C ASP A 52 17.24 -20.43 -6.47
N PRO A 53 17.02 -21.02 -7.65
CA PRO A 53 15.75 -21.60 -8.00
C PRO A 53 15.53 -22.96 -7.32
N PHE A 54 14.29 -23.25 -6.92
CA PHE A 54 13.91 -24.55 -6.39
C PHE A 54 14.11 -25.65 -7.44
N GLU A 55 15.14 -26.50 -7.26
CA GLU A 55 15.40 -27.68 -8.08
C GLU A 55 14.69 -28.91 -7.50
N LEU A 56 13.49 -29.21 -8.00
CA LEU A 56 12.74 -30.41 -7.61
C LEU A 56 13.22 -31.67 -8.35
N GLU A 57 13.69 -31.50 -9.60
CA GLU A 57 14.35 -32.50 -10.46
C GLU A 57 15.32 -31.77 -11.40
N LYS A 58 16.41 -32.44 -11.85
CA LYS A 58 17.45 -31.84 -12.70
C LYS A 58 16.87 -30.97 -13.85
N GLY A 59 17.06 -29.66 -13.73
CA GLY A 59 16.72 -28.67 -14.75
C GLY A 59 15.27 -28.18 -14.78
N ILE A 60 14.50 -28.29 -13.70
CA ILE A 60 13.21 -27.60 -13.54
C ILE A 60 13.27 -26.68 -12.31
N PHE A 61 13.07 -25.39 -12.56
CA PHE A 61 13.30 -24.29 -11.63
C PHE A 61 11.98 -23.55 -11.37
N PHE A 62 11.56 -23.47 -10.11
CA PHE A 62 10.37 -22.73 -9.67
C PHE A 62 10.74 -21.66 -8.65
N ASP A 63 10.13 -20.48 -8.76
CA ASP A 63 10.41 -19.34 -7.89
C ASP A 63 9.16 -18.44 -7.75
N GLY A 64 9.19 -17.51 -6.79
CA GLY A 64 8.10 -16.57 -6.49
C GLY A 64 7.85 -15.43 -7.50
N ARG A 65 8.51 -15.38 -8.66
CA ARG A 65 8.44 -14.26 -9.62
C ARG A 65 7.04 -13.98 -10.15
N SER A 66 6.20 -15.01 -10.31
CA SER A 66 4.83 -14.82 -10.78
C SER A 66 4.05 -13.91 -9.81
N ILE A 67 4.27 -14.10 -8.51
CA ILE A 67 3.72 -13.26 -7.44
C ILE A 67 4.31 -11.84 -7.54
N VAL A 68 5.64 -11.72 -7.60
CA VAL A 68 6.35 -10.44 -7.67
C VAL A 68 5.88 -9.59 -8.86
N ILE A 69 5.89 -10.15 -10.07
CA ILE A 69 5.56 -9.42 -11.31
C ILE A 69 4.07 -9.07 -11.35
N SER A 70 3.19 -10.00 -11.00
CA SER A 70 1.74 -9.76 -11.01
C SER A 70 1.34 -8.68 -9.99
N LEU A 71 1.91 -8.71 -8.78
CA LEU A 71 1.66 -7.69 -7.75
C LEU A 71 2.27 -6.33 -8.11
N CYS A 72 3.51 -6.31 -8.61
CA CYS A 72 4.13 -5.07 -9.07
C CYS A 72 3.23 -4.35 -10.08
N THR A 73 2.71 -5.12 -11.03
CA THR A 73 1.83 -4.61 -12.08
C THR A 73 0.47 -4.18 -11.53
N LEU A 74 -0.12 -4.98 -10.63
CA LEU A 74 -1.40 -4.69 -9.99
C LEU A 74 -1.37 -3.36 -9.21
N PHE A 75 -0.32 -3.15 -8.40
CA PHE A 75 -0.26 -2.04 -7.45
C PHE A 75 0.40 -0.78 -8.04
N PHE A 76 1.46 -0.94 -8.82
CA PHE A 76 2.27 0.18 -9.32
C PHE A 76 2.07 0.45 -10.82
N GLY A 77 1.24 -0.35 -11.49
CA GLY A 77 0.78 -0.13 -12.86
C GLY A 77 1.68 -0.70 -13.95
N SER A 78 1.30 -0.40 -15.20
CA SER A 78 1.92 -0.98 -16.40
C SER A 78 3.40 -0.65 -16.53
N LEU A 79 3.82 0.57 -16.21
CA LEU A 79 5.22 0.99 -16.32
C LEU A 79 6.12 0.19 -15.37
N SER A 80 5.78 0.17 -14.07
CA SER A 80 6.50 -0.59 -13.05
C SER A 80 6.50 -2.09 -13.37
N GLY A 81 5.35 -2.60 -13.82
CA GLY A 81 5.20 -3.97 -14.30
C GLY A 81 6.13 -4.30 -15.46
N LEU A 82 6.26 -3.43 -16.47
CA LEU A 82 7.19 -3.62 -17.60
C LEU A 82 8.66 -3.59 -17.15
N ILE A 83 9.01 -2.65 -16.25
CA ILE A 83 10.37 -2.54 -15.70
C ILE A 83 10.73 -3.79 -14.88
N SER A 84 9.76 -4.41 -14.19
CA SER A 84 9.96 -5.68 -13.49
C SER A 84 10.00 -6.88 -14.46
N LEU A 85 9.12 -6.87 -15.48
CA LEU A 85 8.96 -7.93 -16.48
C LEU A 85 10.21 -8.12 -17.35
N ILE A 86 10.73 -7.03 -17.94
CA ILE A 86 11.76 -7.09 -18.98
C ILE A 86 13.05 -7.77 -18.48
N PRO A 87 13.65 -7.36 -17.35
CA PRO A 87 14.85 -8.00 -16.82
C PRO A 87 14.59 -9.47 -16.45
N ALA A 88 13.46 -9.77 -15.82
CA ALA A 88 13.07 -11.14 -15.45
C ALA A 88 12.88 -12.05 -16.67
N PHE A 89 12.27 -11.53 -17.74
CA PHE A 89 12.07 -12.21 -19.01
C PHE A 89 13.41 -12.52 -19.70
N ILE A 90 14.28 -11.51 -19.81
CA ILE A 90 15.60 -11.65 -20.44
C ILE A 90 16.44 -12.65 -19.64
N TYR A 91 16.48 -12.51 -18.32
CA TYR A 91 17.24 -13.37 -17.44
C TYR A 91 16.79 -14.83 -17.54
N ARG A 92 15.47 -15.08 -17.67
CA ARG A 92 14.95 -16.44 -17.87
C ARG A 92 15.39 -17.06 -19.21
N ILE A 93 15.47 -16.27 -20.27
CA ILE A 93 15.98 -16.76 -21.55
C ILE A 93 17.47 -17.11 -21.43
N ILE A 94 18.25 -16.31 -20.71
CA ILE A 94 19.70 -16.54 -20.50
C ILE A 94 19.96 -17.81 -19.70
N ILE A 95 19.22 -18.07 -18.61
CA ILE A 95 19.36 -19.30 -17.81
C ILE A 95 19.13 -20.55 -18.68
N GLY A 96 18.19 -20.47 -19.64
CA GLY A 96 17.89 -21.60 -20.51
C GLY A 96 17.20 -22.77 -19.79
N GLY A 97 17.33 -23.97 -20.36
CA GLY A 97 16.80 -25.21 -19.79
C GLY A 97 15.46 -25.69 -20.37
N ALA A 98 15.00 -26.86 -19.93
CA ALA A 98 13.80 -27.51 -20.47
C ALA A 98 12.49 -26.74 -20.19
N GLY A 99 12.51 -25.81 -19.22
CA GLY A 99 11.36 -25.01 -18.80
C GLY A 99 11.40 -23.54 -19.25
N VAL A 100 12.10 -23.20 -20.33
CA VAL A 100 12.17 -21.81 -20.84
C VAL A 100 10.78 -21.31 -21.27
N TYR A 101 10.08 -22.05 -22.13
CA TYR A 101 8.75 -21.64 -22.62
C TYR A 101 7.74 -21.49 -21.50
N MET A 102 7.71 -22.45 -20.57
CA MET A 102 6.88 -22.40 -19.37
C MET A 102 7.19 -21.16 -18.52
N GLY A 103 8.48 -20.89 -18.28
CA GLY A 103 8.91 -19.76 -17.48
C GLY A 103 8.60 -18.41 -18.12
N VAL A 104 8.91 -18.26 -19.40
CA VAL A 104 8.60 -17.05 -20.18
C VAL A 104 7.09 -16.81 -20.25
N GLY A 105 6.30 -17.85 -20.54
CA GLY A 105 4.85 -17.77 -20.54
C GLY A 105 4.29 -17.36 -19.19
N THR A 106 4.86 -17.88 -18.09
CA THR A 106 4.41 -17.56 -16.72
C THR A 106 4.67 -16.10 -16.41
N THR A 107 5.83 -15.59 -16.79
CA THR A 107 6.22 -14.18 -16.61
C THR A 107 5.29 -13.25 -17.38
N ILE A 108 5.00 -13.56 -18.65
CA ILE A 108 4.06 -12.77 -19.47
C ILE A 108 2.64 -12.82 -18.91
N THR A 109 2.12 -14.02 -18.61
CA THR A 109 0.74 -14.18 -18.11
C THR A 109 0.55 -13.49 -16.76
N SER A 110 1.54 -13.56 -15.87
CA SER A 110 1.53 -12.84 -14.58
C SER A 110 1.40 -11.32 -14.77
N PHE A 111 2.15 -10.76 -15.71
CA PHE A 111 2.05 -9.34 -16.07
C PHE A 111 0.68 -9.00 -16.67
N ILE A 112 0.16 -9.79 -17.62
CA ILE A 112 -1.15 -9.54 -18.24
C ILE A 112 -2.28 -9.57 -17.20
N ILE A 113 -2.25 -10.55 -16.29
CA ILE A 113 -3.24 -10.66 -15.20
C ILE A 113 -3.12 -9.44 -14.27
N GLY A 114 -1.91 -9.07 -13.87
CA GLY A 114 -1.66 -7.86 -13.08
C GLY A 114 -2.17 -6.59 -13.76
N LEU A 115 -1.96 -6.44 -15.07
CA LEU A 115 -2.47 -5.31 -15.86
C LEU A 115 -4.00 -5.24 -15.85
N TYR A 116 -4.66 -6.39 -16.05
CA TYR A 116 -6.12 -6.47 -16.05
C TYR A 116 -6.71 -5.98 -14.72
N PHE A 117 -6.18 -6.48 -13.61
CA PHE A 117 -6.66 -6.06 -12.29
C PHE A 117 -6.22 -4.64 -11.90
N ASN A 118 -5.05 -4.16 -12.38
CA ASN A 118 -4.68 -2.75 -12.24
C ASN A 118 -5.69 -1.82 -12.95
N LYS A 119 -6.14 -2.21 -14.15
CA LYS A 119 -7.14 -1.45 -14.89
C LYS A 119 -8.48 -1.42 -14.14
N LYS A 120 -8.97 -2.57 -13.68
CA LYS A 120 -10.17 -2.65 -12.83
C LYS A 120 -10.07 -1.77 -11.58
N ARG A 121 -8.90 -1.77 -10.93
CA ARG A 121 -8.62 -0.92 -9.78
C ARG A 121 -8.81 0.56 -10.10
N LYS A 122 -8.27 1.02 -11.24
CA LYS A 122 -8.41 2.41 -11.71
C LYS A 122 -9.85 2.78 -12.07
N GLU A 123 -10.67 1.79 -12.45
CA GLU A 123 -12.11 1.95 -12.70
C GLU A 123 -12.94 1.99 -11.40
N GLY A 124 -12.30 2.00 -10.22
CA GLY A 124 -12.98 2.11 -8.93
C GLY A 124 -13.40 0.77 -8.31
N PHE A 125 -12.94 -0.35 -8.86
CA PHE A 125 -13.19 -1.67 -8.27
C PHE A 125 -12.47 -1.81 -6.92
N ALA A 126 -13.24 -1.90 -5.85
CA ALA A 126 -12.73 -2.12 -4.50
C ALA A 126 -12.40 -3.60 -4.29
N PHE A 127 -11.16 -3.90 -3.88
CA PHE A 127 -10.68 -5.26 -3.69
C PHE A 127 -11.04 -5.79 -2.30
N SER A 128 -11.87 -6.83 -2.24
CA SER A 128 -12.06 -7.62 -1.01
C SER A 128 -10.98 -8.70 -0.85
N ASN A 129 -10.81 -9.23 0.37
CA ASN A 129 -9.91 -10.37 0.62
C ASN A 129 -10.18 -11.54 -0.34
N THR A 130 -11.45 -11.82 -0.64
CA THR A 130 -11.84 -12.87 -1.59
C THR A 130 -11.35 -12.57 -3.00
N GLN A 131 -11.44 -11.33 -3.46
CA GLN A 131 -10.99 -10.94 -4.80
C GLN A 131 -9.47 -10.97 -4.93
N LEU A 132 -8.74 -10.62 -3.86
CA LEU A 132 -7.28 -10.76 -3.79
C LEU A 132 -6.87 -12.24 -3.83
N TYR A 133 -7.59 -13.10 -3.12
CA TYR A 133 -7.37 -14.54 -3.20
C TYR A 133 -7.62 -15.07 -4.61
N LEU A 134 -8.72 -14.66 -5.25
CA LEU A 134 -9.05 -15.06 -6.63
C LEU A 134 -8.01 -14.55 -7.63
N PHE A 135 -7.50 -13.33 -7.45
CA PHE A 135 -6.38 -12.81 -8.24
C PHE A 135 -5.15 -13.72 -8.12
N GLY A 136 -4.73 -14.03 -6.89
CA GLY A 136 -3.61 -14.93 -6.62
C GLY A 136 -3.86 -16.31 -7.24
N LEU A 137 -5.03 -16.89 -7.03
CA LEU A 137 -5.41 -18.19 -7.58
C LEU A 137 -5.36 -18.19 -9.12
N LEU A 138 -5.82 -17.13 -9.78
CA LEU A 138 -5.83 -17.01 -11.24
C LEU A 138 -4.41 -16.99 -11.81
N VAL A 139 -3.49 -16.24 -11.20
CA VAL A 139 -2.06 -16.23 -11.57
C VAL A 139 -1.46 -17.64 -11.50
N HIS A 140 -1.77 -18.37 -10.43
CA HIS A 140 -1.21 -19.71 -10.18
C HIS A 140 -1.87 -20.81 -11.03
N ILE A 141 -3.15 -20.69 -11.36
CA ILE A 141 -3.81 -21.55 -12.35
C ILE A 141 -3.19 -21.33 -13.73
N ALA A 142 -2.95 -20.08 -14.14
CA ALA A 142 -2.28 -19.78 -15.41
C ALA A 142 -0.87 -20.40 -15.46
N MET A 143 -0.13 -20.30 -14.35
CA MET A 143 1.18 -20.95 -14.20
C MET A 143 1.08 -22.49 -14.32
N LEU A 144 0.09 -23.13 -13.70
CA LEU A 144 -0.12 -24.57 -13.83
C LEU A 144 -0.51 -25.00 -15.24
N LEU A 145 -1.35 -24.23 -15.94
CA LEU A 145 -1.68 -24.51 -17.33
C LEU A 145 -0.43 -24.49 -18.22
N LEU A 146 0.53 -23.60 -17.93
CA LEU A 146 1.79 -23.51 -18.66
C LEU A 146 2.77 -24.66 -18.37
N VAL A 147 2.52 -25.50 -17.35
CA VAL A 147 3.27 -26.76 -17.16
C VAL A 147 3.12 -27.68 -18.38
N LEU A 148 2.01 -27.58 -19.12
CA LEU A 148 1.77 -28.36 -20.34
C LEU A 148 2.75 -28.02 -21.48
N THR A 149 3.48 -26.91 -21.38
CA THR A 149 4.53 -26.54 -22.35
C THR A 149 5.87 -27.21 -22.07
N LEU A 150 6.00 -27.96 -20.96
CA LEU A 150 7.18 -28.76 -20.66
C LEU A 150 7.27 -29.98 -21.59
N PRO A 151 8.48 -30.55 -21.78
CA PRO A 151 8.63 -31.84 -22.44
C PRO A 151 7.77 -32.92 -21.79
N THR A 152 7.12 -33.77 -22.59
CA THR A 152 6.10 -34.73 -22.16
C THR A 152 6.55 -35.62 -21.00
N CYS A 153 7.82 -36.04 -20.96
CA CYS A 153 8.38 -36.85 -19.88
C CYS A 153 8.37 -36.17 -18.51
N LYS A 154 8.37 -34.82 -18.46
CA LYS A 154 8.48 -34.02 -17.24
C LYS A 154 7.16 -33.43 -16.75
N ILE A 155 6.08 -33.48 -17.55
CA ILE A 155 4.78 -32.89 -17.20
C ILE A 155 4.17 -33.55 -15.95
N LEU A 156 4.00 -34.87 -15.97
CA LEU A 156 3.29 -35.59 -14.91
C LEU A 156 4.01 -35.54 -13.54
N PRO A 157 5.35 -35.73 -13.46
CA PRO A 157 6.09 -35.56 -12.21
C PRO A 157 5.95 -34.14 -11.64
N THR A 158 6.11 -33.12 -12.50
CA THR A 158 6.00 -31.71 -12.12
C THR A 158 4.60 -31.40 -11.57
N PHE A 159 3.56 -31.86 -12.24
CA PHE A 159 2.17 -31.61 -11.83
C PHE A 159 1.85 -32.25 -10.47
N LYS A 160 2.30 -33.49 -10.22
CA LYS A 160 2.05 -34.16 -8.93
C LYS A 160 2.76 -33.48 -7.77
N ASN A 161 3.99 -33.02 -7.99
CA ASN A 161 4.82 -32.48 -6.91
C ASN A 161 4.48 -31.02 -6.57
N LEU A 162 3.98 -30.24 -7.53
CA LEU A 162 3.85 -28.78 -7.36
C LEU A 162 2.43 -28.27 -7.28
N THR A 163 1.45 -29.01 -7.80
CA THR A 163 0.06 -28.53 -7.80
C THR A 163 -0.43 -28.17 -6.39
N PHE A 164 -0.08 -28.96 -5.39
CA PHE A 164 -0.45 -28.64 -4.00
C PHE A 164 0.15 -27.32 -3.53
N THR A 165 1.48 -27.16 -3.63
CA THR A 165 2.19 -25.93 -3.23
C THR A 165 1.67 -24.70 -4.00
N ILE A 166 1.50 -24.82 -5.31
CA ILE A 166 1.11 -23.73 -6.19
C ILE A 166 -0.36 -23.30 -5.97
N ILE A 167 -1.27 -24.23 -5.66
CA ILE A 167 -2.70 -23.89 -5.48
C ILE A 167 -3.03 -23.49 -4.05
N VAL A 168 -2.33 -24.05 -3.08
CA VAL A 168 -2.64 -23.81 -1.67
C VAL A 168 -1.77 -22.68 -1.10
N ILE A 169 -0.45 -22.79 -1.25
CA ILE A 169 0.48 -21.89 -0.55
C ILE A 169 0.60 -20.55 -1.27
N TYR A 170 0.81 -20.56 -2.60
CA TYR A 170 1.15 -19.32 -3.31
C TYR A 170 -0.02 -18.31 -3.41
N PRO A 171 -1.28 -18.71 -3.60
CA PRO A 171 -2.42 -17.79 -3.54
C PRO A 171 -2.60 -17.17 -2.17
N VAL A 172 -2.31 -17.92 -1.09
CA VAL A 172 -2.33 -17.39 0.28
C VAL A 172 -1.22 -16.35 0.46
N ILE A 173 0.01 -16.64 0.00
CA ILE A 173 1.11 -15.67 0.01
C ILE A 173 0.73 -14.42 -0.79
N SER A 174 0.24 -14.59 -2.03
CA SER A 174 -0.20 -13.48 -2.89
C SER A 174 -1.28 -12.63 -2.23
N LEU A 175 -2.25 -13.25 -1.54
CA LEU A 175 -3.26 -12.55 -0.76
C LEU A 175 -2.63 -11.76 0.39
N MET A 176 -1.73 -12.35 1.16
CA MET A 176 -1.09 -11.67 2.30
C MET A 176 -0.33 -10.43 1.83
N ILE A 177 0.45 -10.56 0.77
CA ILE A 177 1.23 -9.45 0.22
C ILE A 177 0.30 -8.37 -0.35
N SER A 178 -0.72 -8.78 -1.11
CA SER A 178 -1.71 -7.84 -1.65
C SER A 178 -2.39 -7.05 -0.54
N LYS A 179 -2.78 -7.74 0.54
CA LYS A 179 -3.42 -7.12 1.69
C LYS A 179 -2.50 -6.12 2.38
N ILE A 180 -1.23 -6.49 2.62
CA ILE A 180 -0.25 -5.57 3.22
C ILE A 180 -0.07 -4.31 2.36
N LEU A 181 0.05 -4.46 1.03
CA LEU A 181 0.22 -3.33 0.12
C LEU A 181 -1.03 -2.44 0.03
N LEU A 182 -2.23 -3.03 0.09
CA LEU A 182 -3.50 -2.28 0.16
C LEU A 182 -3.66 -1.55 1.48
N ASP A 183 -3.50 -2.24 2.61
CA ASP A 183 -3.64 -1.67 3.95
C ASP A 183 -2.66 -0.49 4.15
N HIS A 184 -1.44 -0.62 3.63
CA HIS A 184 -0.46 0.48 3.64
C HIS A 184 -0.92 1.68 2.81
N GLU A 185 -1.47 1.45 1.61
CA GLU A 185 -1.97 2.52 0.76
C GLU A 185 -3.19 3.23 1.38
N GLU A 186 -4.14 2.47 1.92
CA GLU A 186 -5.30 3.01 2.62
C GLU A 186 -4.87 3.87 3.82
N LYS A 187 -3.95 3.36 4.65
CA LYS A 187 -3.40 4.11 5.78
C LYS A 187 -2.76 5.41 5.35
N LYS A 188 -1.94 5.39 4.30
CA LYS A 188 -1.29 6.60 3.74
C LYS A 188 -2.31 7.61 3.23
N ASN A 189 -3.35 7.16 2.54
CA ASN A 189 -4.41 8.02 2.03
C ASN A 189 -5.25 8.63 3.15
N SER A 190 -5.62 7.85 4.17
CA SER A 190 -6.32 8.35 5.36
C SER A 190 -5.52 9.44 6.07
N SER A 191 -4.21 9.24 6.27
CA SER A 191 -3.34 10.26 6.87
C SER A 191 -3.32 11.56 6.06
N LYS A 192 -3.19 11.48 4.72
CA LYS A 192 -3.24 12.66 3.84
C LYS A 192 -4.59 13.41 3.92
N ILE A 193 -5.70 12.68 4.05
CA ILE A 193 -7.03 13.26 4.22
C ILE A 193 -7.14 13.99 5.57
N ILE A 194 -6.66 13.38 6.65
CA ILE A 194 -6.65 13.98 7.99
C ILE A 194 -5.84 15.28 7.99
N GLU A 195 -4.62 15.27 7.46
CA GLU A 195 -3.75 16.46 7.38
C GLU A 195 -4.41 17.58 6.56
N ARG A 196 -5.02 17.24 5.42
CA ARG A 196 -5.73 18.21 4.59
C ARG A 196 -6.91 18.85 5.32
N ASN A 197 -7.69 18.04 6.05
CA ASN A 197 -8.83 18.52 6.82
C ASN A 197 -8.39 19.41 7.98
N GLU A 198 -7.31 19.07 8.68
CA GLU A 198 -6.74 19.92 9.73
C GLU A 198 -6.29 21.27 9.17
N LYS A 199 -5.57 21.26 8.04
CA LYS A 199 -5.12 22.50 7.39
C LYS A 199 -6.28 23.36 6.92
N LEU A 200 -7.34 22.75 6.37
CA LEU A 200 -8.53 23.47 5.96
C LEU A 200 -9.25 24.07 7.18
N PHE A 201 -9.45 23.29 8.24
CA PHE A 201 -10.04 23.75 9.49
C PHE A 201 -9.29 24.94 10.07
N ARG A 202 -7.96 24.85 10.18
CA ARG A 202 -7.12 25.97 10.63
C ARG A 202 -7.21 27.17 9.70
N THR A 203 -7.15 26.97 8.39
CA THR A 203 -7.25 28.10 7.44
C THR A 203 -8.59 28.82 7.60
N THR A 204 -9.70 28.07 7.68
CA THR A 204 -11.03 28.64 7.87
C THR A 204 -11.14 29.36 9.20
N LEU A 205 -10.87 28.70 10.33
CA LEU A 205 -11.02 29.26 11.68
C LEU A 205 -10.24 30.57 11.86
N TYR A 206 -9.00 30.62 11.37
CA TYR A 206 -8.11 31.76 11.56
C TYR A 206 -8.30 32.87 10.51
N SER A 207 -9.15 32.64 9.50
CA SER A 207 -9.50 33.66 8.48
C SER A 207 -10.87 34.32 8.73
N ILE A 208 -11.66 33.80 9.66
CA ILE A 208 -12.95 34.39 10.04
C ILE A 208 -12.71 35.77 10.68
N GLY A 209 -13.47 36.77 10.22
CA GLY A 209 -13.40 38.15 10.71
C GLY A 209 -14.05 38.39 12.08
N ASP A 210 -14.85 37.44 12.56
CA ASP A 210 -15.44 37.46 13.90
C ASP A 210 -14.51 36.75 14.90
N ALA A 211 -14.60 37.10 16.18
CA ALA A 211 -13.91 36.36 17.24
C ALA A 211 -14.56 34.98 17.43
N VAL A 212 -13.74 33.93 17.31
CA VAL A 212 -14.17 32.55 17.53
C VAL A 212 -13.29 31.88 18.57
N ILE A 213 -13.94 31.33 19.60
CA ILE A 213 -13.32 30.49 20.64
C ILE A 213 -14.06 29.16 20.63
N THR A 214 -13.32 28.05 20.58
CA THR A 214 -13.90 26.70 20.71
C THR A 214 -13.50 26.08 22.04
N THR A 215 -14.41 25.36 22.67
CA THR A 215 -14.16 24.66 23.94
C THR A 215 -14.36 23.14 23.81
N ASP A 216 -13.81 22.39 24.75
CA ASP A 216 -14.17 20.99 24.96
C ASP A 216 -15.53 20.86 25.68
N ILE A 217 -15.95 19.62 25.93
CA ILE A 217 -17.19 19.32 26.65
C ILE A 217 -17.24 19.84 28.09
N ASN A 218 -16.09 20.21 28.66
CA ASN A 218 -15.96 20.74 30.03
C ASN A 218 -15.80 22.27 30.04
N GLY A 219 -15.95 22.94 28.89
CA GLY A 219 -15.78 24.39 28.78
C GLY A 219 -14.33 24.85 28.75
N LYS A 220 -13.35 23.95 28.56
CA LYS A 220 -11.94 24.31 28.43
C LYS A 220 -11.59 24.71 27.00
N VAL A 221 -10.85 25.79 26.85
CA VAL A 221 -10.51 26.37 25.55
C VAL A 221 -9.61 25.43 24.75
N GLN A 222 -10.00 25.13 23.50
CA GLN A 222 -9.23 24.30 22.57
C GLN A 222 -8.53 25.13 21.50
N HIS A 223 -9.25 26.11 20.93
CA HIS A 223 -8.76 26.99 19.86
C HIS A 223 -9.30 28.40 20.01
N MET A 224 -8.49 29.36 19.58
CA MET A 224 -8.85 30.78 19.45
C MET A 224 -8.33 31.30 18.12
N ASN A 225 -9.16 32.01 17.38
CA ASN A 225 -8.70 32.70 16.18
C ASN A 225 -8.04 34.06 16.52
N PRO A 226 -7.32 34.71 15.59
CA PRO A 226 -6.59 35.95 15.86
C PRO A 226 -7.49 37.10 16.33
N ILE A 227 -8.74 37.15 15.87
CA ILE A 227 -9.69 38.18 16.30
C ILE A 227 -10.09 37.96 17.76
N ALA A 228 -10.32 36.71 18.19
CA ALA A 228 -10.56 36.39 19.59
C ALA A 228 -9.35 36.73 20.48
N GLU A 229 -8.12 36.50 20.01
CA GLU A 229 -6.92 36.94 20.75
C GLU A 229 -6.89 38.46 20.93
N GLN A 230 -7.21 39.22 19.89
CA GLN A 230 -7.24 40.69 19.93
C GLN A 230 -8.31 41.22 20.88
N LEU A 231 -9.51 40.65 20.85
CA LEU A 231 -10.62 41.12 21.69
C LEU A 231 -10.48 40.73 23.16
N THR A 232 -9.93 39.55 23.46
CA THR A 232 -9.75 39.07 24.84
C THR A 232 -8.42 39.51 25.46
N GLY A 233 -7.43 39.84 24.65
CA GLY A 233 -6.05 40.10 25.09
C GLY A 233 -5.23 38.84 25.38
N TRP A 234 -5.82 37.65 25.24
CA TRP A 234 -5.16 36.36 25.48
C TRP A 234 -4.58 35.78 24.19
N LYS A 235 -3.42 35.12 24.29
CA LYS A 235 -2.89 34.28 23.20
C LYS A 235 -3.48 32.89 23.27
N GLU A 236 -3.75 32.27 22.11
CA GLU A 236 -4.26 30.90 22.01
C GLU A 236 -3.36 29.93 22.81
N SER A 237 -2.05 30.09 22.71
CA SER A 237 -1.07 29.26 23.45
C SER A 237 -1.25 29.28 24.96
N ASP A 238 -1.72 30.41 25.49
CA ASP A 238 -1.80 30.68 26.92
C ASP A 238 -3.20 30.39 27.46
N ALA A 239 -4.20 30.61 26.61
CA ALA A 239 -5.61 30.31 26.90
C ALA A 239 -5.94 28.82 26.80
N LYS A 240 -5.21 28.05 25.99
CA LYS A 240 -5.52 26.65 25.72
C LYS A 240 -5.49 25.80 26.99
N GLY A 241 -6.60 25.11 27.27
CA GLY A 241 -6.80 24.26 28.44
C GLY A 241 -7.32 24.98 29.69
N LEU A 242 -7.39 26.31 29.68
CA LEU A 242 -8.08 27.10 30.71
C LEU A 242 -9.59 27.08 30.49
N PHE A 243 -10.36 27.37 31.54
CA PHE A 243 -11.80 27.51 31.41
C PHE A 243 -12.15 28.78 30.64
N LEU A 244 -13.18 28.72 29.80
CA LEU A 244 -13.64 29.88 29.03
C LEU A 244 -13.95 31.10 29.92
N SER A 245 -14.48 30.87 31.12
CA SER A 245 -14.82 31.92 32.09
C SER A 245 -13.61 32.65 32.68
N GLU A 246 -12.41 32.08 32.59
CA GLU A 246 -11.16 32.73 33.01
C GLU A 246 -10.66 33.74 31.98
N ILE A 247 -10.94 33.50 30.68
CA ILE A 247 -10.43 34.33 29.58
C ILE A 247 -11.49 35.26 28.98
N TYR A 248 -12.77 34.86 29.03
CA TYR A 248 -13.89 35.61 28.47
C TYR A 248 -14.65 36.29 29.61
N VAL A 249 -14.38 37.58 29.79
CA VAL A 249 -15.01 38.41 30.81
C VAL A 249 -15.84 39.49 30.14
N VAL A 250 -17.14 39.48 30.40
CA VAL A 250 -18.08 40.46 29.84
C VAL A 250 -18.23 41.62 30.81
N TYR A 251 -18.17 42.85 30.30
CA TYR A 251 -18.45 44.07 31.06
C TYR A 251 -19.66 44.77 30.45
N ASN A 252 -20.46 45.41 31.30
CA ASN A 252 -21.55 46.28 30.86
C ASN A 252 -20.95 47.59 30.30
N GLU A 253 -21.36 47.98 29.09
CA GLU A 253 -20.76 49.12 28.36
C GLU A 253 -20.97 50.47 29.08
N ASP A 254 -22.14 50.68 29.68
CA ASP A 254 -22.49 51.96 30.33
C ASP A 254 -21.91 52.09 31.74
N THR A 255 -21.87 50.99 32.49
CA THR A 255 -21.51 50.99 33.92
C THR A 255 -20.10 50.47 34.19
N ASN A 256 -19.47 49.84 33.20
CA ASN A 256 -18.18 49.15 33.30
C ASN A 256 -18.12 48.07 34.40
N VAL A 257 -19.30 47.57 34.81
CA VAL A 257 -19.44 46.49 35.82
C VAL A 257 -19.33 45.14 35.12
N ARG A 258 -18.60 44.20 35.73
CA ARG A 258 -18.50 42.82 35.25
C ARG A 258 -19.87 42.14 35.27
N LEU A 259 -20.26 41.57 34.13
CA LEU A 259 -21.47 40.76 33.98
C LEU A 259 -21.15 39.28 34.24
N LEU A 260 -22.18 38.53 34.64
CA LEU A 260 -22.11 37.07 34.68
C LEU A 260 -21.86 36.55 33.28
N ASN A 261 -20.96 35.58 33.15
CA ASN A 261 -20.67 35.00 31.85
C ASN A 261 -21.88 34.15 31.44
N PRO A 262 -22.49 34.37 30.25
CA PRO A 262 -23.61 33.56 29.79
C PRO A 262 -23.29 32.07 29.66
N PHE A 263 -22.01 31.68 29.72
CA PHE A 263 -21.56 30.29 29.69
C PHE A 263 -21.36 29.66 31.09
N ASP A 264 -21.53 30.40 32.19
CA ASP A 264 -21.43 29.87 33.55
C ASP A 264 -22.71 29.13 34.01
N GLU A 265 -23.82 29.24 33.25
CA GLU A 265 -25.13 28.63 33.58
C GLU A 265 -25.51 27.41 32.70
N ILE A 266 -24.62 26.93 31.83
CA ILE A 266 -24.83 25.77 30.92
C ILE A 266 -24.02 24.57 31.40
#